data_AF-A0A2D0JV10-F1
#
_entry.id   AF-A0A2D0JV10-F1
#
_cell.length_a   1.000
_cell.length_b   1.000
_cell.length_c   1.000
_cell.angle_alpha   90.00
_cell.angle_beta   90.00
_cell.angle_gamma   90.00
#
_symmetry.space_group_name_H-M   'P 1'
#
loop_
_entity.id
_entity.type
_entity.pdbx_description
1 polymer ?
#
loop_
_entity_poly.entity_id
_entity_poly.type
_entity_poly.pdbx_seq_one_letter_code
_entity_poly.pdbx_strand_id
1 'polypeptide(L)'
;MSEEKGIIGKLTDAVTGAGGVFKSTVDTVKGIQALHVDYSVKEKTFELLSKLMEIQSILISAKERIIELEDEKKQKENWEFEISKYELISPTAGSFIYRVKDSEQGDQPKTYLCPACYGERKKSMLQFHKMTSVGSTMAYLICHTCKCTYQIPADMLNNDFKSIK
;
A
#
# COMPACT_ATOMS: atom_id res chain seq x y z
N MET A 1 4.62 20.08 -2.37
CA MET A 1 4.32 18.84 -3.12
C MET A 1 4.78 18.87 -4.59
N SER A 2 5.64 19.80 -5.03
CA SER A 2 6.05 19.91 -6.44
C SER A 2 7.53 19.60 -6.71
N GLU A 3 8.37 19.45 -5.68
CA GLU A 3 9.82 19.26 -5.83
C GLU A 3 10.24 17.79 -5.89
N GLU A 4 9.61 16.88 -5.14
CA GLU A 4 9.94 15.43 -5.16
C GLU A 4 9.75 14.78 -6.53
N LYS A 5 8.68 15.15 -7.26
CA LYS A 5 8.43 14.63 -8.62
C LYS A 5 9.50 15.07 -9.63
N GLY A 6 10.16 16.20 -9.39
CA GLY A 6 11.20 16.73 -10.28
C GLY A 6 12.55 16.02 -10.16
N ILE A 7 12.87 15.47 -8.98
CA ILE A 7 14.14 14.79 -8.73
C ILE A 7 14.08 13.33 -9.23
N ILE A 8 12.93 12.66 -9.03
CA ILE A 8 12.68 11.29 -9.51
C ILE A 8 12.63 11.23 -11.05
N GLY A 9 12.05 12.25 -11.70
CA GLY A 9 12.07 12.38 -13.16
C GLY A 9 13.49 12.53 -13.70
N LYS A 10 14.30 13.41 -13.09
CA LYS A 10 15.71 13.63 -13.46
C LYS A 10 16.59 12.39 -13.27
N LEU A 11 16.37 11.62 -12.20
CA LEU A 11 17.06 10.34 -11.97
C LEU A 11 16.64 9.25 -12.96
N THR A 12 15.36 9.22 -13.34
CA THR A 12 14.82 8.25 -14.31
C THR A 12 15.32 8.54 -15.73
N ASP A 13 15.36 9.82 -16.12
CA ASP A 13 15.91 10.25 -17.42
C ASP A 13 17.41 10.02 -17.51
N ALA A 14 18.15 10.27 -16.42
CA ALA A 14 19.58 9.98 -16.34
C ALA A 14 19.87 8.47 -16.46
N VAL A 15 19.05 7.61 -15.85
CA VAL A 15 19.22 6.14 -15.90
C VAL A 15 18.77 5.54 -17.23
N THR A 16 17.70 6.06 -17.84
CA THR A 16 17.21 5.57 -19.14
C THR A 16 18.11 6.03 -20.29
N GLY A 17 18.66 7.25 -20.19
CA GLY A 17 19.73 7.73 -21.09
C GLY A 17 21.08 7.03 -20.84
N ALA A 18 21.41 6.67 -19.59
CA ALA A 18 22.63 5.96 -19.24
C ALA A 18 22.61 4.47 -19.65
N GLY A 19 21.49 3.76 -19.52
CA GLY A 19 21.44 2.31 -19.83
C GLY A 19 21.94 1.97 -21.24
N GLY A 20 21.67 2.83 -22.23
CA GLY A 20 22.18 2.69 -23.60
C GLY A 20 23.62 3.18 -23.80
N VAL A 21 24.02 4.27 -23.14
CA VAL A 21 25.35 4.90 -23.31
C VAL A 21 26.45 4.11 -22.59
N PHE A 22 26.16 3.49 -21.44
CA PHE A 22 27.17 2.72 -20.69
C PHE A 22 27.48 1.38 -21.36
N LYS A 23 26.48 0.66 -21.89
CA LYS A 23 26.72 -0.58 -22.67
C LYS A 23 27.52 -0.29 -23.94
N SER A 24 27.19 0.79 -24.65
CA SER A 24 27.94 1.29 -25.81
C SER A 24 29.40 1.62 -25.50
N THR A 25 29.66 2.20 -24.32
CA THR A 25 31.03 2.49 -23.87
C THR A 25 31.81 1.21 -23.52
N VAL A 26 31.17 0.23 -22.86
CA VAL A 26 31.77 -1.09 -22.55
C VAL A 26 32.12 -1.85 -23.83
N ASP A 27 31.26 -1.81 -24.85
CA ASP A 27 31.51 -2.47 -26.13
C ASP A 27 32.61 -1.76 -26.94
N THR A 28 32.69 -0.43 -26.84
CA THR A 28 33.78 0.36 -27.43
C THR A 28 35.14 0.04 -26.78
N VAL A 29 35.19 -0.12 -25.46
CA VAL A 29 36.42 -0.50 -24.73
C VAL A 29 36.87 -1.92 -25.06
N LYS A 30 35.93 -2.87 -25.24
CA LYS A 30 36.25 -4.21 -25.74
C LYS A 30 36.81 -4.16 -27.17
N GLY A 31 36.32 -3.26 -28.01
CA GLY A 31 36.87 -3.00 -29.35
C GLY A 31 38.31 -2.45 -29.31
N ILE A 32 38.62 -1.57 -28.36
CA ILE A 32 39.99 -1.05 -28.14
C ILE A 32 40.92 -2.14 -27.57
N GLN A 33 40.39 -3.08 -26.77
CA GLN A 33 41.12 -4.24 -26.23
C GLN A 33 41.58 -5.24 -27.32
N ALA A 34 40.97 -5.20 -28.51
CA ALA A 34 41.37 -6.02 -29.67
C ALA A 34 42.62 -5.47 -30.38
N LEU A 35 43.00 -4.20 -30.16
CA LEU A 35 44.24 -3.61 -30.63
C LEU A 35 45.33 -3.79 -29.56
N HIS A 36 46.59 -3.97 -29.97
CA HIS A 36 47.74 -4.31 -29.12
C HIS A 36 47.97 -3.28 -27.99
N VAL A 37 47.34 -3.51 -26.84
CA VAL A 37 47.51 -2.73 -25.60
C VAL A 37 47.99 -3.69 -24.51
N ASP A 38 48.97 -3.23 -23.73
CA ASP A 38 49.65 -3.94 -22.64
C ASP A 38 48.72 -4.80 -21.78
N TYR A 39 49.18 -6.01 -21.43
CA TYR A 39 48.44 -6.98 -20.62
C TYR A 39 47.99 -6.39 -19.26
N SER A 40 48.82 -5.55 -18.63
CA SER A 40 48.47 -4.94 -17.33
C SER A 40 47.33 -3.91 -17.44
N VAL A 41 47.22 -3.21 -18.58
CA VAL A 41 46.11 -2.28 -18.86
C VAL A 41 44.82 -3.05 -19.09
N LYS A 42 44.88 -4.20 -19.77
CA LYS A 42 43.72 -5.09 -19.97
C LYS A 42 43.20 -5.64 -18.64
N GLU A 43 44.10 -6.08 -17.76
CA GLU A 43 43.75 -6.60 -16.44
C GLU A 43 43.07 -5.53 -15.57
N LYS A 44 43.65 -4.32 -15.49
CA LYS A 44 43.07 -3.19 -14.74
C LYS A 44 41.74 -2.72 -15.31
N THR A 45 41.58 -2.76 -16.63
CA THR A 45 40.32 -2.44 -17.31
C THR A 45 39.24 -3.47 -16.98
N PHE A 46 39.59 -4.76 -16.97
CA PHE A 46 38.66 -5.82 -16.59
C PHE A 46 38.26 -5.73 -15.11
N GLU A 47 39.21 -5.43 -14.22
CA GLU A 47 38.94 -5.19 -12.79
C GLU A 47 37.95 -4.02 -12.60
N LEU A 48 38.14 -2.93 -13.34
CA LEU A 48 37.26 -1.77 -13.31
C LEU A 48 35.86 -2.10 -13.86
N LEU A 49 35.78 -2.83 -14.97
CA LEU A 49 34.52 -3.26 -15.57
C LEU A 49 33.73 -4.20 -14.65
N SER A 50 34.41 -5.13 -13.98
CA SER A 50 33.79 -6.01 -12.98
C SER A 50 33.21 -5.22 -11.81
N LYS A 51 33.99 -4.28 -11.24
CA LYS A 51 33.49 -3.40 -10.17
C LYS A 51 32.32 -2.52 -10.63
N LEU A 52 32.34 -2.06 -11.88
CA LEU A 52 31.24 -1.27 -12.44
C LEU A 52 29.95 -2.09 -12.58
N MET A 53 30.07 -3.34 -13.02
CA MET A 53 28.94 -4.27 -13.10
C MET A 53 28.38 -4.62 -11.72
N GLU A 54 29.25 -4.81 -10.72
CA GLU A 54 28.83 -4.99 -9.32
C GLU A 54 28.06 -3.78 -8.79
N ILE A 55 28.58 -2.57 -9.00
CA ILE A 55 27.90 -1.32 -8.60
C ILE A 55 26.55 -1.20 -9.31
N GLN A 56 26.48 -1.52 -10.61
CA GLN A 56 25.23 -1.47 -11.36
C GLN A 56 24.18 -2.44 -10.79
N SER A 57 24.60 -3.66 -10.43
CA SER A 57 23.73 -4.64 -9.80
C SER A 57 23.21 -4.16 -8.44
N ILE A 58 24.09 -3.59 -7.61
CA ILE A 58 23.72 -3.01 -6.31
C ILE A 58 22.73 -1.85 -6.49
N LEU A 59 22.95 -0.98 -7.47
CA LEU A 59 22.07 0.17 -7.75
C LEU A 59 20.67 -0.28 -8.19
N ILE A 60 20.57 -1.31 -9.03
CA ILE A 60 19.28 -1.86 -9.45
C ILE A 60 18.54 -2.44 -8.24
N SER A 61 19.21 -3.26 -7.44
CA SER A 61 18.61 -3.86 -6.24
C SER A 61 18.18 -2.81 -5.21
N ALA A 62 19.01 -1.77 -4.99
CA ALA A 62 18.67 -0.67 -4.10
C ALA A 62 17.45 0.11 -4.61
N LYS A 63 17.36 0.35 -5.93
CA LYS A 63 16.22 1.03 -6.54
C LYS A 63 14.92 0.22 -6.37
N GLU A 64 14.95 -1.08 -6.62
CA GLU A 64 13.79 -1.96 -6.41
C GLU A 64 13.32 -1.90 -4.95
N ARG A 65 14.27 -1.94 -4.00
CA ARG A 65 13.93 -1.86 -2.57
C ARG A 65 13.35 -0.49 -2.18
N ILE A 66 13.84 0.60 -2.76
CA ILE A 66 13.28 1.95 -2.52
C ILE A 66 11.83 2.01 -3.02
N ILE A 67 11.56 1.52 -4.23
CA ILE A 67 10.20 1.52 -4.80
C ILE A 67 9.24 0.71 -3.90
N GLU A 68 9.65 -0.47 -3.47
CA GLU A 68 8.85 -1.34 -2.58
C GLU A 68 8.54 -0.63 -1.25
N LEU A 69 9.53 -0.01 -0.62
CA LEU A 69 9.36 0.71 0.64
C LEU A 69 8.51 1.98 0.49
N GLU A 70 8.63 2.69 -0.63
CA GLU A 70 7.79 3.86 -0.93
C GLU A 70 6.33 3.45 -1.13
N ASP A 71 6.07 2.36 -1.84
CA ASP A 71 4.72 1.83 -2.01
C ASP A 71 4.11 1.36 -0.68
N GLU A 72 4.89 0.66 0.15
CA GLU A 72 4.47 0.31 1.51
C GLU A 72 4.15 1.56 2.35
N LYS A 73 5.00 2.59 2.30
CA LYS A 73 4.81 3.83 3.04
C LYS A 73 3.51 4.52 2.60
N LYS A 74 3.29 4.64 1.28
CA LYS A 74 2.09 5.24 0.72
C LYS A 74 0.82 4.47 1.09
N GLN A 75 0.87 3.14 1.11
CA GLN A 75 -0.25 2.32 1.57
C GLN A 75 -0.57 2.56 3.06
N LYS A 76 0.47 2.70 3.91
CA LYS A 76 0.30 3.01 5.34
C LYS A 76 -0.30 4.40 5.55
N GLU A 77 0.21 5.43 4.86
CA GLU A 77 -0.31 6.80 4.95
C GLU A 77 -1.76 6.90 4.47
N ASN A 78 -2.09 6.25 3.34
CA ASN A 78 -3.47 6.19 2.86
C ASN A 78 -4.39 5.47 3.86
N TRP A 79 -3.91 4.40 4.49
CA TRP A 79 -4.67 3.73 5.54
C TRP A 79 -4.94 4.65 6.73
N GLU A 80 -3.92 5.36 7.22
CA GLU A 80 -4.02 6.32 8.33
C GLU A 80 -5.02 7.46 8.04
N PHE A 81 -4.98 8.00 6.83
CA PHE A 81 -5.96 9.00 6.41
C PHE A 81 -7.38 8.44 6.38
N GLU A 82 -7.57 7.24 5.82
CA GLU A 82 -8.88 6.62 5.71
C GLU A 82 -9.46 6.23 7.07
N ILE A 83 -8.65 5.73 8.02
CA ILE A 83 -9.12 5.40 9.37
C ILE A 83 -9.51 6.62 10.20
N SER A 84 -8.95 7.80 9.91
CA SER A 84 -9.26 9.03 10.63
C SER A 84 -10.74 9.42 10.53
N LYS A 85 -11.44 8.91 9.50
CA LYS A 85 -12.87 9.11 9.24
C LYS A 85 -13.78 8.18 10.04
N TYR A 86 -13.22 7.16 10.69
CA TYR A 86 -13.98 6.19 11.47
C TYR A 86 -13.78 6.42 12.96
N GLU A 87 -14.80 6.03 13.73
CA GLU A 87 -14.77 6.03 15.20
C GLU A 87 -15.20 4.67 15.73
N LEU A 88 -14.59 4.26 16.84
CA LEU A 88 -14.94 3.04 17.55
C LEU A 88 -16.13 3.32 18.46
N ILE A 89 -17.23 2.59 18.26
CA ILE A 89 -18.41 2.66 19.11
C ILE A 89 -18.64 1.33 19.82
N SER A 90 -19.33 1.39 20.95
CA SER A 90 -19.82 0.21 21.67
C SER A 90 -21.35 0.20 21.67
N PRO A 91 -21.98 -0.48 20.69
CA PRO A 91 -23.44 -0.58 20.59
C PRO A 91 -24.09 -1.26 21.80
N THR A 92 -23.39 -2.22 22.39
CA THR A 92 -23.83 -2.99 23.54
C THR A 92 -22.62 -3.38 24.38
N ALA A 93 -22.83 -3.65 25.66
CA ALA A 93 -21.78 -4.15 26.54
C ALA A 93 -21.07 -5.37 25.92
N GLY A 94 -19.75 -5.27 25.78
CA GLY A 94 -18.91 -6.33 25.23
C GLY A 94 -18.86 -6.41 23.69
N SER A 95 -19.53 -5.50 22.95
CA SER A 95 -19.37 -5.40 21.50
C SER A 95 -18.82 -4.04 21.10
N PHE A 96 -17.81 -4.06 20.25
CA PHE A 96 -17.19 -2.88 19.66
C PHE A 96 -17.23 -3.01 18.16
N ILE A 97 -17.60 -1.94 17.46
CA ILE A 97 -17.59 -1.86 16.00
C ILE A 97 -17.13 -0.47 15.57
N TYR A 98 -16.55 -0.36 14.38
CA TYR A 98 -16.23 0.95 13.81
C TYR A 98 -17.40 1.46 12.98
N ARG A 99 -17.68 2.76 13.05
CA ARG A 99 -18.60 3.45 12.15
C ARG A 99 -17.95 4.70 11.57
N VAL A 100 -18.46 5.19 10.44
CA VAL A 100 -18.06 6.50 9.92
C VAL A 100 -18.48 7.58 10.91
N LYS A 101 -17.62 8.59 11.14
CA LYS A 101 -17.95 9.76 11.97
C LYS A 101 -19.09 10.55 11.33
N ASP A 102 -19.98 11.09 12.16
CA ASP A 102 -21.14 11.86 11.69
C ASP A 102 -20.72 13.08 10.82
N SER A 103 -19.55 13.68 11.08
CA SER A 103 -18.99 14.79 10.29
C SER A 103 -18.57 14.40 8.87
N GLU A 104 -18.24 13.13 8.65
CA GLU A 104 -17.74 12.59 7.39
C GLU A 104 -18.81 11.75 6.65
N GLN A 105 -19.94 11.44 7.31
CA GLN A 105 -20.99 10.56 6.79
C GLN A 105 -21.75 11.18 5.61
N GLY A 106 -22.00 12.50 5.64
CA GLY A 106 -22.85 13.16 4.65
C GLY A 106 -24.23 12.50 4.54
N ASP A 107 -24.66 12.21 3.32
CA ASP A 107 -25.96 11.57 3.02
C ASP A 107 -25.86 10.05 2.82
N GLN A 108 -24.74 9.44 3.21
CA GLN A 108 -24.52 8.00 3.02
C GLN A 108 -25.16 7.17 4.14
N PRO A 109 -25.65 5.95 3.84
CA PRO A 109 -26.18 5.04 4.84
C PRO A 109 -25.10 4.68 5.88
N LYS A 110 -25.50 4.44 7.13
CA LYS A 110 -24.53 4.07 8.17
C LYS A 110 -23.90 2.73 7.81
N THR A 111 -22.58 2.75 7.66
CA THR A 111 -21.80 1.53 7.41
C THR A 111 -20.96 1.21 8.65
N TYR A 112 -20.97 -0.08 9.02
CA TYR A 112 -20.23 -0.58 10.15
C TYR A 112 -19.06 -1.44 9.67
N LEU A 113 -17.89 -1.28 10.27
CA LEU A 113 -16.68 -2.03 9.95
C LEU A 113 -16.27 -2.97 11.08
N CYS A 114 -15.68 -4.11 10.69
CA CYS A 114 -15.17 -5.13 11.59
C CYS A 114 -13.88 -4.69 12.30
N PRO A 115 -13.84 -4.61 13.64
CA PRO A 115 -12.62 -4.28 14.39
C PRO A 115 -11.44 -5.21 14.12
N ALA A 116 -11.68 -6.51 13.97
CA ALA A 116 -10.61 -7.48 13.72
C ALA A 116 -9.91 -7.21 12.38
N CYS A 117 -10.69 -7.03 11.30
CA CYS A 117 -10.12 -6.69 9.99
C CYS A 117 -9.49 -5.30 9.99
N TYR A 118 -10.09 -4.36 10.73
CA TYR A 118 -9.57 -3.01 10.88
C TYR A 118 -8.18 -2.99 11.53
N GLY A 119 -7.94 -3.83 12.54
CA GLY A 119 -6.61 -4.01 13.15
C GLY A 119 -5.56 -4.57 12.17
N GLU A 120 -5.98 -5.37 11.19
CA GLU A 120 -5.13 -5.88 10.11
C GLU A 120 -4.97 -4.93 8.93
N ARG A 121 -5.39 -3.66 9.05
CA ARG A 121 -5.40 -2.69 7.96
C ARG A 121 -6.25 -3.11 6.75
N LYS A 122 -7.34 -3.83 6.99
CA LYS A 122 -8.29 -4.28 5.97
C LYS A 122 -9.68 -3.72 6.25
N LYS A 123 -10.29 -3.06 5.26
CA LYS A 123 -11.70 -2.65 5.36
C LYS A 123 -12.59 -3.87 5.11
N SER A 124 -13.38 -4.24 6.11
CA SER A 124 -14.43 -5.24 5.94
C SER A 124 -15.72 -4.74 6.56
N MET A 125 -16.74 -4.57 5.73
CA MET A 125 -18.06 -4.11 6.14
C MET A 125 -18.82 -5.25 6.79
N LEU A 126 -19.38 -4.97 7.96
CA LEU A 126 -20.23 -5.88 8.68
C LEU A 126 -21.60 -5.95 8.00
N GLN A 127 -22.06 -7.17 7.72
CA GLN A 127 -23.34 -7.43 7.08
C GLN A 127 -24.31 -8.03 8.09
N PHE A 128 -25.60 -7.76 7.90
CA PHE A 128 -26.63 -8.39 8.71
C PHE A 128 -26.60 -9.93 8.54
N HIS A 129 -26.64 -10.66 9.65
CA HIS A 129 -26.65 -12.12 9.65
C HIS A 129 -27.99 -12.69 10.12
N LYS A 130 -28.41 -12.35 11.34
CA LYS A 130 -29.66 -12.84 11.93
C LYS A 130 -30.06 -12.03 13.16
N MET A 131 -31.34 -12.09 13.53
CA MET A 131 -31.79 -11.66 14.86
C MET A 131 -31.57 -12.76 15.90
N THR A 132 -31.43 -12.39 17.18
CA THR A 132 -31.27 -13.38 18.26
C THR A 132 -32.53 -14.24 18.45
N SER A 133 -33.71 -13.62 18.29
CA SER A 133 -35.03 -14.29 18.30
C SER A 133 -36.05 -13.40 17.56
N VAL A 134 -37.21 -13.97 17.20
CA VAL A 134 -38.30 -13.21 16.58
C VAL A 134 -38.78 -12.14 17.57
N GLY A 135 -38.68 -10.86 17.20
CA GLY A 135 -39.00 -9.72 18.07
C GLY A 135 -37.90 -9.32 19.07
N SER A 136 -36.70 -9.90 18.97
CA SER A 136 -35.54 -9.51 19.79
C SER A 136 -35.14 -8.06 19.54
N THR A 137 -34.68 -7.39 20.59
CA THR A 137 -34.03 -6.07 20.49
C THR A 137 -32.57 -6.15 20.04
N MET A 138 -32.05 -7.35 19.78
CA MET A 138 -30.65 -7.59 19.39
C MET A 138 -30.55 -8.33 18.06
N ALA A 139 -29.57 -7.92 17.26
CA ALA A 139 -29.19 -8.52 15.99
C ALA A 139 -27.69 -8.86 15.95
N TYR A 140 -27.34 -9.82 15.11
CA TYR A 140 -25.96 -10.20 14.82
C TYR A 140 -25.55 -9.70 13.45
N LEU A 141 -24.41 -9.02 13.42
CA LEU A 141 -23.66 -8.75 12.20
C LEU A 141 -22.55 -9.79 12.01
N ILE A 142 -22.19 -10.07 10.77
CA ILE A 142 -21.09 -10.95 10.40
C ILE A 142 -20.10 -10.22 9.48
N CYS A 143 -18.81 -10.48 9.70
CA CYS A 143 -17.76 -10.12 8.76
C CYS A 143 -17.56 -11.26 7.75
N HIS A 144 -17.69 -11.01 6.44
CA HIS A 144 -17.45 -12.05 5.44
C HIS A 144 -15.97 -12.43 5.28
N THR A 145 -15.06 -11.53 5.65
CA THR A 145 -13.60 -11.74 5.55
C THR A 145 -13.08 -12.64 6.66
N CYS A 146 -13.28 -12.27 7.93
CA CYS A 146 -12.75 -13.00 9.08
C CYS A 146 -13.78 -13.89 9.80
N LYS A 147 -15.04 -13.88 9.37
CA LYS A 147 -16.16 -14.65 9.96
C LYS A 147 -16.53 -14.29 11.41
N CYS A 148 -15.90 -13.27 12.01
CA CYS A 148 -16.30 -12.75 13.32
C CYS A 148 -17.74 -12.23 13.28
N THR A 149 -18.45 -12.45 14.39
CA THR A 149 -19.81 -11.97 14.60
C THR A 149 -19.85 -10.94 15.71
N TYR A 150 -20.70 -9.93 15.54
CA TYR A 150 -20.85 -8.81 16.47
C TYR A 150 -22.32 -8.64 16.80
N GLN A 151 -22.62 -8.38 18.06
CA GLN A 151 -23.99 -8.19 18.52
C GLN A 151 -24.28 -6.69 18.59
N ILE A 152 -25.40 -6.26 18.01
CA ILE A 152 -25.85 -4.87 18.03
C ILE A 152 -27.33 -4.79 18.41
N PRO A 153 -27.77 -3.67 18.99
CA PRO A 153 -29.18 -3.35 19.11
C PRO A 153 -29.88 -3.26 17.74
N ALA A 154 -31.10 -3.79 17.63
CA ALA A 154 -31.85 -3.88 16.38
C ALA A 154 -32.38 -2.53 15.86
N ASP A 155 -32.55 -1.56 16.74
CA ASP A 155 -32.89 -0.16 16.42
C ASP A 155 -31.79 0.52 15.57
N MET A 156 -30.53 0.11 15.74
CA MET A 156 -29.42 0.59 14.90
C MET A 156 -29.54 0.17 13.44
N LEU A 157 -30.27 -0.92 13.13
CA LEU A 157 -30.55 -1.35 11.75
C LEU A 157 -31.75 -0.60 11.14
N ASN A 158 -32.74 -0.27 11.97
CA ASN A 158 -34.00 0.33 11.50
C ASN A 158 -33.86 1.82 11.13
N ASN A 159 -32.89 2.52 11.72
CA ASN A 159 -32.66 3.93 11.41
C ASN A 159 -32.10 4.15 10.00
N ASP A 160 -31.50 3.14 9.37
CA ASP A 160 -30.96 3.25 8.01
C ASP A 160 -32.05 3.12 6.92
N PHE A 161 -33.21 2.52 7.24
CA PHE A 161 -34.34 2.37 6.30
C PHE A 161 -35.31 3.57 6.28
N LYS A 162 -35.24 4.47 7.28
CA LYS A 162 -36.15 5.63 7.37
C LYS A 162 -35.72 6.83 6.51
N SER A 163 -34.49 6.86 6.02
CA SER A 163 -33.97 7.98 5.20
C SER A 163 -34.18 7.80 3.69
N ILE A 164 -34.85 6.73 3.24
CA ILE A 164 -35.19 6.50 1.82
C ILE A 164 -36.68 6.80 1.56
N LYS A 165 -37.14 7.98 1.95
CA LYS A 165 -38.47 8.49 1.58
C LYS A 165 -38.40 9.92 1.06
#